data_AF-A0A2D5P6K4-F1
#
_entry.id   AF-A0A2D5P6K4-F1
#
_cell.length_a   1.000
_cell.length_b   1.000
_cell.length_c   1.000
_cell.angle_alpha   90.00
_cell.angle_beta   90.00
_cell.angle_gamma   90.00
#
_symmetry.space_group_name_H-M   'P 1'
#
loop_
_entity.id
_entity.type
_entity.pdbx_description
1 polymer ?
#
loop_
_entity_poly.entity_id
_entity_poly.type
_entity_poly.pdbx_seq_one_letter_code
_entity_poly.pdbx_strand_id
1 'polypeptide(L)' 'MKRSFKSILFSLLIFTSAYAGDKFANLTEDYLTNNASLNVRTVIAKDSNTSLKVLEILSHDSNKQVRQYAKNNLK' A
#
# COMPACT_ATOMS: atom_id res chain seq x y z
N MET A 1 28.80 9.26 32.90
CA MET A 1 29.19 8.46 31.72
C MET A 1 27.93 8.21 30.89
N LYS A 2 27.80 8.90 29.75
CA LYS A 2 26.54 9.01 28.98
C LYS A 2 26.34 7.73 28.14
N ARG A 3 25.39 6.87 28.49
CA ARG A 3 25.06 5.66 27.72
C ARG A 3 23.54 5.56 27.50
N SER A 4 23.20 5.37 26.21
CA SER A 4 22.00 4.71 25.66
C SER A 4 20.59 5.33 25.77
N PHE A 5 20.42 6.65 25.64
CA PHE A 5 19.09 7.20 25.28
C PHE A 5 18.82 7.27 23.76
N LYS A 6 19.86 7.22 22.92
CA LYS A 6 19.71 7.30 21.45
C LYS A 6 19.08 6.05 20.82
N SER A 7 19.20 4.90 21.48
CA SER A 7 18.73 3.61 20.95
C SER A 7 17.20 3.48 20.96
N ILE A 8 16.54 4.03 21.98
CA ILE A 8 15.07 4.02 22.13
C ILE A 8 14.42 4.96 21.11
N LEU A 9 15.05 6.10 20.84
CA LEU A 9 14.56 7.04 19.83
C LEU A 9 14.60 6.41 18.43
N PHE A 10 15.64 5.62 18.12
CA PHE A 10 15.79 4.95 16.84
C PHE A 10 14.76 3.83 16.64
N SER A 11 14.44 3.06 17.68
CA SER A 11 13.41 2.01 17.58
C SER A 11 12.00 2.58 17.39
N LEU A 12 11.64 3.68 18.07
CA LEU A 12 10.34 4.35 17.85
C LEU A 12 10.20 4.91 16.41
N LEU A 13 11.29 5.40 15.81
CA LEU A 13 11.24 5.90 14.43
C LEU A 13 10.88 4.80 13.43
N ILE A 14 11.37 3.58 13.62
CA ILE A 14 11.05 2.43 12.75
C ILE A 14 9.55 2.04 12.88
N PHE A 15 8.97 2.15 14.09
CA PHE A 15 7.55 1.88 14.29
C PHE A 15 6.65 2.98 13.69
N THR A 16 7.06 4.26 13.72
CA THR A 16 6.26 5.35 13.15
C THR A 16 6.25 5.35 11.62
N SER A 17 7.35 4.98 10.95
CA SER A 17 7.35 4.80 9.49
C SER A 17 6.52 3.60 9.03
N ALA A 18 6.37 2.57 9.86
CA ALA A 18 5.49 1.42 9.58
C ALA A 18 3.99 1.78 9.68
N TYR A 19 3.64 2.88 10.37
CA TYR A 19 2.28 3.38 10.56
C TYR A 19 2.01 4.73 9.87
N ALA A 20 2.92 5.23 9.03
CA ALA A 20 2.58 6.16 7.95
C ALA A 20 1.78 5.37 6.91
N GLY A 21 0.63 4.82 7.33
CA GLY A 21 0.00 3.67 6.72
C GLY A 21 -0.33 3.97 5.28
N ASP A 22 0.32 3.26 4.38
CA ASP A 22 0.02 3.35 2.97
C ASP A 22 -1.49 3.19 2.78
N LYS A 23 -2.08 4.08 1.99
CA LYS A 23 -3.53 4.13 1.81
C LYS A 23 -4.00 2.76 1.33
N PHE A 24 -5.09 2.26 1.90
CA PHE A 24 -5.68 0.97 1.56
C PHE A 24 -4.89 -0.29 1.95
N ALA A 25 -3.84 -0.20 2.78
CA ALA A 25 -3.01 -1.36 3.19
C ALA A 25 -3.80 -2.55 3.80
N ASN A 26 -5.00 -2.31 4.30
CA ASN A 26 -5.87 -3.32 4.90
C ASN A 26 -6.84 -4.01 3.91
N LEU A 27 -6.84 -3.64 2.62
CA LEU A 27 -7.65 -4.33 1.63
C LEU A 27 -7.11 -5.74 1.38
N THR A 28 -8.02 -6.71 1.32
CA THR A 28 -7.69 -8.11 1.04
C THR A 28 -7.81 -8.39 -0.46
N GLU A 29 -7.07 -9.40 -0.93
CA GLU A 29 -7.20 -9.89 -2.30
C GLU A 29 -8.63 -10.35 -2.61
N ASP A 30 -9.28 -11.03 -1.65
CA ASP A 30 -10.67 -11.46 -1.75
C ASP A 30 -11.61 -10.28 -2.00
N TYR A 31 -11.50 -9.21 -1.20
CA TYR A 31 -12.30 -8.00 -1.41
C TYR A 31 -12.03 -7.39 -2.80
N LEU A 32 -10.76 -7.27 -3.18
CA LEU A 32 -10.37 -6.68 -4.46
C LEU A 32 -10.84 -7.52 -5.65
N THR A 33 -10.92 -8.84 -5.53
CA THR A 33 -11.27 -9.73 -6.64
C THR A 33 -12.78 -9.92 -6.76
N ASN A 34 -13.45 -10.13 -5.61
CA ASN A 34 -14.82 -10.62 -5.57
C ASN A 34 -15.85 -9.54 -5.24
N ASN A 35 -15.46 -8.47 -4.52
CA ASN A 35 -16.41 -7.51 -3.95
C ASN A 35 -16.24 -6.09 -4.53
N ALA A 36 -15.01 -5.68 -4.85
CA ALA A 36 -14.70 -4.36 -5.35
C ALA A 36 -15.13 -4.22 -6.82
N SER A 37 -15.96 -3.22 -7.11
CA SER A 37 -16.33 -2.89 -8.48
C SER A 37 -15.12 -2.40 -9.28
N LEU A 38 -15.19 -2.50 -10.61
CA LEU A 38 -14.14 -1.99 -11.50
C LEU A 38 -13.77 -0.52 -11.20
N ASN A 39 -14.76 0.32 -10.90
CA ASN A 39 -14.52 1.72 -10.59
C ASN A 39 -13.73 1.88 -9.29
N VAL A 40 -14.07 1.13 -8.24
CA VAL A 40 -13.35 1.13 -6.96
C VAL A 40 -11.89 0.73 -7.18
N ARG A 41 -11.64 -0.38 -7.88
CA ARG A 41 -10.27 -0.86 -8.16
C ARG A 41 -9.48 0.12 -9.02
N THR A 42 -10.13 0.80 -9.96
CA THR A 42 -9.50 1.84 -10.78
C THR A 42 -9.09 3.05 -9.94
N VAL A 43 -9.95 3.51 -9.02
CA VAL A 43 -9.62 4.62 -8.10
C VAL A 43 -8.45 4.26 -7.19
N ILE A 44 -8.46 3.05 -6.63
CA ILE A 44 -7.37 2.55 -5.79
C ILE A 44 -6.07 2.48 -6.59
N ALA A 45 -6.08 1.86 -7.77
CA ALA A 45 -4.88 1.70 -8.60
C ALA A 45 -4.30 3.05 -9.09
N LYS A 46 -5.14 4.06 -9.32
CA LYS A 46 -4.71 5.41 -9.77
C LYS A 46 -4.02 6.22 -8.67
N ASP A 47 -4.34 5.97 -7.41
CA ASP A 47 -3.80 6.75 -6.29
C ASP A 47 -2.35 6.36 -6.01
N SER A 48 -1.45 7.34 -6.10
CA SER A 48 -0.01 7.15 -5.89
C SER A 48 0.36 6.84 -4.43
N ASN A 49 -0.56 7.02 -3.49
CA ASN A 49 -0.37 6.70 -2.08
C ASN A 49 -0.96 5.33 -1.71
N THR A 50 -1.50 4.58 -2.67
CA THR A 50 -1.99 3.21 -2.43
C THR A 50 -0.84 2.31 -2.02
N SER A 51 -1.06 1.46 -1.03
CA SER A 51 -0.06 0.50 -0.54
C SER A 51 0.50 -0.37 -1.64
N LEU A 52 1.82 -0.61 -1.56
CA LEU A 52 2.52 -1.47 -2.50
C LEU A 52 1.89 -2.86 -2.57
N LYS A 53 1.50 -3.42 -1.42
CA LYS A 53 0.78 -4.71 -1.36
C LYS A 53 -0.50 -4.71 -2.20
N VAL A 54 -1.32 -3.67 -2.10
CA VAL A 54 -2.56 -3.57 -2.90
C VAL A 54 -2.24 -3.32 -4.37
N LEU A 55 -1.23 -2.51 -4.68
CA LEU A 55 -0.79 -2.28 -6.05
C LEU A 55 -0.25 -3.57 -6.70
N GLU A 56 0.46 -4.41 -5.94
CA GLU A 56 0.94 -5.73 -6.41
C GLU A 56 -0.23 -6.64 -6.81
N ILE A 57 -1.26 -6.72 -5.97
CA ILE A 57 -2.50 -7.47 -6.29
C ILE A 57 -3.14 -6.89 -7.56
N LEU A 58 -3.36 -5.58 -7.61
CA LEU A 58 -4.03 -4.91 -8.74
C LEU A 58 -3.19 -4.89 -10.03
N SER A 59 -1.88 -5.11 -9.95
CA SER A 59 -1.01 -5.25 -11.13
C SER A 59 -1.32 -6.50 -11.98
N HIS A 60 -2.08 -7.44 -11.40
CA HIS A 60 -2.59 -8.66 -12.01
C HIS A 60 -4.11 -8.64 -12.26
N ASP A 61 -4.80 -7.51 -12.00
CA ASP A 61 -6.25 -7.36 -12.19
C ASP A 61 -6.71 -7.80 -13.59
N SER A 62 -7.91 -8.36 -13.74
CA SER A 62 -8.42 -8.77 -15.06
C SER A 62 -8.61 -7.59 -16.02
N ASN A 63 -8.86 -6.38 -15.51
CA ASN A 63 -9.03 -5.17 -16.30
C ASN A 63 -7.68 -4.52 -16.66
N LYS A 64 -7.47 -4.27 -17.96
CA LYS A 64 -6.22 -3.68 -18.48
C LYS A 64 -5.89 -2.32 -17.86
N GLN A 65 -6.88 -1.46 -17.67
CA GLN A 65 -6.67 -0.12 -17.17
C GLN A 65 -6.24 -0.14 -15.69
N VAL A 66 -6.88 -0.99 -14.87
CA VAL A 66 -6.49 -1.19 -13.47
C VAL A 66 -5.04 -1.67 -13.38
N ARG A 67 -4.65 -2.71 -14.15
CA ARG A 67 -3.27 -3.19 -14.19
C ARG A 67 -2.26 -2.12 -14.56
N GLN A 68 -2.58 -1.29 -15.56
CA GLN A 68 -1.68 -0.24 -16.02
C GLN A 68 -1.45 0.81 -14.94
N TYR A 69 -2.51 1.30 -14.28
CA TYR A 69 -2.35 2.24 -13.19
C TYR A 69 -1.58 1.65 -12.01
N ALA A 70 -1.89 0.40 -11.64
CA ALA A 70 -1.21 -0.27 -10.56
C ALA A 70 0.30 -0.42 -10.83
N LYS A 71 0.69 -0.89 -12.03
CA LYS A 71 2.09 -1.00 -12.45
C LYS A 71 2.82 0.34 -12.52
N ASN A 72 2.14 1.40 -12.92
CA ASN A 72 2.74 2.73 -12.98
C ASN A 72 2.98 3.32 -11.58
N ASN A 73 2.18 2.93 -10.59
CA ASN A 73 2.31 3.37 -9.20
C ASN A 73 3.18 2.44 -8.34
N LEU A 74 3.52 1.24 -8.81
CA LEU A 74 4.60 0.41 -8.25
C LEU A 74 5.94 1.10 -8.59
N LYS A 75 6.55 1.73 -7.58
CA LYS A 75 7.86 2.38 -7.69
C LYS A 75 8.95 1.55 -7.03
#